data_AF-A0A821C6M8-F1
#
_entry.id   AF-A0A821C6M8-F1
#
_cell.length_a   1.000
_cell.length_b   1.000
_cell.length_c   1.000
_cell.angle_alpha   90.00
_cell.angle_beta   90.00
_cell.angle_gamma   90.00
#
_symmetry.space_group_name_H-M   'P 1'
#
loop_
_entity.id
_entity.type
_entity.pdbx_description
1 polymer ?
#
loop_
_entity_poly.entity_id
_entity_poly.type
_entity_poly.pdbx_seq_one_letter_code
_entity_poly.pdbx_strand_id
1 'polypeptide(L)'
;HLLLNGYSSKDIIASWCPGITLAHLIVDDSKCKETIFKVVLPVDSSQTGVKTLIEISMDILQNSLSSLHTRVVVLIFLSSLLSNSSSAVQALLSVQNGVSYIIAH
;
A
#
# COMPACT_ATOMS: atom_id res chain seq x y z
N HIS A 1 -7.72 4.67 -10.96
CA HIS A 1 -6.56 5.52 -11.26
C HIS A 1 -6.43 6.74 -10.35
N LEU A 2 -7.46 7.58 -10.15
CA LEU A 2 -7.32 8.80 -9.32
C LEU A 2 -6.86 8.51 -7.88
N LEU A 3 -7.51 7.56 -7.20
CA LEU A 3 -7.16 7.20 -5.82
C LEU A 3 -5.75 6.59 -5.70
N LEU A 4 -5.35 5.78 -6.67
CA LEU A 4 -4.04 5.13 -6.71
C LEU A 4 -2.92 6.13 -7.00
N ASN A 5 -3.14 7.06 -7.93
CA ASN A 5 -2.20 8.15 -8.20
C ASN A 5 -2.09 9.11 -7.01
N GLY A 6 -3.20 9.39 -6.33
CA GLY A 6 -3.21 10.20 -5.12
C GLY A 6 -2.49 9.52 -3.95
N TYR A 7 -2.72 8.22 -3.75
CA TYR A 7 -2.04 7.42 -2.72
C TYR A 7 -0.52 7.44 -2.85
N SER A 8 0.00 7.35 -4.08
CA SER A 8 1.44 7.45 -4.36
C SER A 8 1.96 8.89 -4.45
N SER A 9 1.12 9.90 -4.22
CA SER A 9 1.52 11.31 -4.27
C SER A 9 2.46 11.66 -3.11
N LYS A 10 3.40 12.57 -3.38
CA LYS A 10 4.28 13.15 -2.36
C LYS A 10 3.59 14.21 -1.51
N ASP A 11 2.42 14.70 -1.94
CA ASP A 11 1.62 15.64 -1.18
C ASP A 11 0.86 14.90 -0.06
N ILE A 12 1.00 15.40 1.17
CA ILE A 12 0.39 14.84 2.38
C ILE A 12 -1.11 14.77 2.24
N ILE A 13 -1.79 15.85 1.81
CA ILE A 13 -3.25 15.88 1.74
C ILE A 13 -3.74 14.97 0.61
N ALA A 14 -3.02 14.97 -0.51
CA ALA A 14 -3.33 14.16 -1.67
C ALA A 14 -3.11 12.66 -1.45
N SER A 15 -2.20 12.26 -0.56
CA SER A 15 -1.97 10.85 -0.19
C SER A 15 -2.88 10.37 0.93
N TRP A 16 -3.25 11.27 1.85
CA TRP A 16 -4.06 10.93 3.02
C TRP A 16 -5.50 10.57 2.66
N CYS A 17 -6.20 11.42 1.91
CA CYS A 17 -7.61 11.19 1.58
C CYS A 17 -7.81 9.88 0.78
N PRO A 18 -7.02 9.58 -0.26
CA PRO A 18 -7.13 8.32 -0.98
C PRO A 18 -6.72 7.11 -0.15
N GLY A 19 -5.67 7.21 0.69
CA GLY A 19 -5.26 6.11 1.54
C GLY A 19 -6.31 5.73 2.59
N ILE A 20 -6.94 6.72 3.24
CA ILE A 20 -8.08 6.47 4.15
C ILE A 20 -9.28 5.92 3.38
N THR A 21 -9.60 6.49 2.23
CA THR A 21 -10.75 6.03 1.43
C THR A 21 -10.57 4.58 1.01
N LEU A 22 -9.36 4.22 0.57
CA LEU A 22 -8.99 2.83 0.26
C LEU A 22 -9.10 1.93 1.49
N ALA A 23 -8.60 2.37 2.65
CA ALA A 23 -8.68 1.61 3.90
C ALA A 23 -10.12 1.35 4.34
N HIS A 24 -11.02 2.34 4.22
CA HIS A 24 -12.45 2.17 4.52
C HIS A 24 -13.15 1.28 3.50
N LEU A 25 -12.79 1.38 2.21
CA LEU A 25 -13.37 0.55 1.15
C LEU A 25 -13.10 -0.93 1.38
N ILE A 26 -11.94 -1.26 1.95
CA ILE A 26 -11.53 -2.64 2.19
C ILE A 26 -11.93 -3.18 3.56
N VAL A 27 -12.12 -2.35 4.59
CA VAL A 27 -12.13 -2.82 6.00
C VAL A 27 -13.15 -3.94 6.24
N ASP A 28 -14.33 -3.84 5.65
CA ASP A 28 -15.46 -4.76 5.82
C ASP A 28 -15.82 -5.58 4.56
N ASP A 29 -15.07 -5.44 3.46
CA ASP A 29 -15.37 -6.13 2.19
C ASP A 29 -14.21 -7.03 1.74
N SER A 30 -14.38 -8.34 1.97
CA SER A 30 -13.41 -9.37 1.56
C SER A 30 -13.24 -9.48 0.03
N LYS A 31 -14.30 -9.24 -0.76
CA LYS A 31 -14.21 -9.24 -2.22
C LYS A 31 -13.45 -8.03 -2.73
N CYS A 32 -13.64 -6.88 -2.09
CA CYS A 32 -12.90 -5.67 -2.41
C CYS A 32 -11.41 -5.83 -2.07
N LYS A 33 -11.08 -6.45 -0.92
CA LYS A 33 -9.69 -6.81 -0.55
C LYS A 33 -9.02 -7.65 -1.64
N GLU A 34 -9.66 -8.72 -2.10
CA GLU A 34 -9.11 -9.57 -3.17
C GLU A 34 -8.94 -8.83 -4.50
N THR A 35 -9.84 -7.90 -4.80
CA THR A 35 -9.77 -7.10 -6.04
C THR A 35 -8.61 -6.11 -5.96
N ILE A 36 -8.47 -5.40 -4.85
CA ILE A 36 -7.36 -4.46 -4.59
C ILE A 36 -6.02 -5.19 -4.58
N PHE A 37 -5.99 -6.41 -4.05
CA PHE A 37 -4.80 -7.25 -4.04
C PHE A 37 -4.24 -7.53 -5.45
N LYS A 38 -5.13 -7.67 -6.44
CA LYS A 38 -4.77 -7.92 -7.84
C LYS A 38 -4.41 -6.64 -8.59
N VAL A 39 -4.58 -5.46 -7.97
CA VAL A 39 -4.24 -4.19 -8.61
C VAL A 39 -2.72 -4.04 -8.64
N VAL A 40 -2.22 -3.96 -9.86
CA VAL A 40 -0.84 -3.65 -10.20
C VAL A 40 -0.77 -2.27 -10.85
N LEU A 41 0.22 -1.49 -10.46
CA LEU A 41 0.49 -0.15 -10.98
C LEU A 41 1.82 -0.15 -11.74
N PRO A 42 1.92 0.61 -12.84
CA PRO A 42 3.19 0.81 -13.53
C PRO A 42 4.15 1.61 -12.64
N VAL A 43 5.41 1.17 -12.58
CA VAL A 43 6.44 1.76 -11.69
C VAL A 43 6.93 3.13 -12.20
N ASP A 44 6.92 3.33 -13.52
CA ASP A 44 7.15 4.61 -14.19
C ASP A 44 6.76 4.47 -15.66
N SER A 45 6.45 5.58 -16.34
CA SER A 45 6.15 5.59 -17.77
C SER A 45 7.32 5.13 -18.67
N SER A 46 8.51 4.93 -18.09
CA SER A 46 9.75 4.55 -18.77
C SER A 46 10.32 3.18 -18.35
N GLN A 47 9.75 2.50 -17.35
CA GLN A 47 10.23 1.19 -16.89
C GLN A 47 9.18 0.10 -17.08
N THR A 48 9.60 -1.04 -17.64
CA THR A 48 8.82 -2.26 -17.91
C THR A 48 8.48 -3.07 -16.66
N GLY A 49 8.15 -2.40 -15.56
CA GLY A 49 7.80 -3.01 -14.28
C GLY A 49 6.38 -2.67 -13.86
N VAL A 50 5.66 -3.68 -13.38
CA VAL A 50 4.42 -3.50 -12.62
C VAL A 50 4.69 -3.84 -11.16
N LYS A 51 4.22 -3.01 -10.23
CA LYS A 51 4.26 -3.27 -8.79
C LYS A 51 2.87 -3.38 -8.22
N THR A 52 2.68 -4.30 -7.30
CA THR A 52 1.47 -4.42 -6.50
C THR A 52 1.34 -3.25 -5.53
N LEU A 53 0.12 -3.02 -5.04
CA LEU A 53 -0.14 -2.03 -4.00
C LEU A 53 0.65 -2.27 -2.70
N ILE A 54 0.92 -3.54 -2.37
CA ILE A 54 1.70 -3.90 -1.18
C ILE A 54 3.17 -3.52 -1.38
N GLU A 55 3.76 -3.82 -2.53
CA GLU A 55 5.14 -3.43 -2.85
C GLU A 55 5.29 -1.90 -2.83
N ILE A 56 4.34 -1.17 -3.42
CA ILE A 56 4.35 0.30 -3.40
C ILE A 56 4.23 0.83 -1.98
N SER A 57 3.39 0.21 -1.15
CA SER A 57 3.24 0.58 0.26
C SER A 57 4.55 0.36 1.03
N MET A 58 5.23 -0.76 0.79
CA MET A 58 6.53 -1.03 1.40
C MET A 58 7.61 -0.06 0.91
N ASP A 59 7.64 0.28 -0.38
CA ASP A 59 8.56 1.30 -0.91
C ASP A 59 8.34 2.65 -0.23
N ILE A 60 7.08 3.06 -0.03
CA ILE A 60 6.75 4.32 0.66
C ILE A 60 7.23 4.30 2.12
N LEU A 61 7.07 3.18 2.82
CA LEU A 61 7.54 3.04 4.21
C LEU A 61 9.07 3.07 4.29
N GLN A 62 9.75 2.33 3.41
CA GLN A 62 11.20 2.23 3.40
C GLN A 62 11.89 3.52 2.89
N ASN A 63 11.19 4.35 2.11
CA ASN A 63 11.72 5.60 1.61
C ASN A 63 11.92 6.62 2.74
N SER A 64 13.18 6.98 3.05
CA SER A 64 13.54 7.95 4.10
C SER A 64 12.98 9.36 3.88
N LEU A 65 12.59 9.71 2.65
CA LEU A 65 12.02 11.02 2.30
C LEU A 65 10.49 11.09 2.49
N SER A 66 9.83 9.97 2.81
CA SER A 66 8.38 9.97 3.01
C SER A 66 8.00 10.61 4.34
N SER A 67 6.98 11.48 4.30
CA SER A 67 6.48 12.15 5.51
C SER A 67 5.90 11.13 6.50
N LEU A 68 6.00 11.43 7.80
CA LEU A 68 5.42 10.57 8.84
C LEU A 68 3.91 10.38 8.64
N HIS A 69 3.19 11.41 8.18
CA HIS A 69 1.76 11.33 7.86
C HIS A 69 1.47 10.30 6.76
N THR A 70 2.24 10.36 5.66
CA THR A 70 2.11 9.40 4.56
C THR A 70 2.37 7.98 5.07
N ARG A 71 3.41 7.77 5.90
CA ARG A 71 3.71 6.45 6.49
C ARG A 71 2.57 5.93 7.38
N VAL A 72 1.99 6.78 8.23
CA VAL A 72 0.85 6.40 9.07
C VAL A 72 -0.34 5.97 8.23
N VAL A 73 -0.65 6.70 7.16
CA VAL A 73 -1.75 6.34 6.24
C VAL A 73 -1.48 5.00 5.56
N VAL A 74 -0.25 4.76 5.11
CA VAL A 74 0.15 3.48 4.54
C VAL A 74 0.03 2.35 5.55
N LEU A 75 0.43 2.56 6.81
CA LEU A 75 0.29 1.56 7.88
C LEU A 75 -1.18 1.26 8.20
N ILE A 76 -2.05 2.27 8.22
CA ILE A 76 -3.50 2.07 8.40
C ILE A 76 -4.06 1.24 7.24
N PHE A 77 -3.72 1.59 5.99
CA PHE A 77 -4.13 0.83 4.81
C PHE A 77 -3.65 -0.62 4.86
N LEU A 78 -2.36 -0.85 5.12
CA LEU A 78 -1.79 -2.19 5.23
C LEU A 78 -2.45 -2.99 6.35
N SER A 79 -2.69 -2.38 7.52
CA SER A 79 -3.36 -3.04 8.63
C SER A 79 -4.79 -3.47 8.26
N SER A 80 -5.55 -2.59 7.60
CA SER A 80 -6.89 -2.91 7.10
C SER A 80 -6.88 -4.00 6.02
N LEU A 81 -5.85 -4.01 5.17
CA LEU A 81 -5.69 -5.01 4.10
C LEU A 81 -5.32 -6.39 4.65
N LEU A 82 -4.42 -6.44 5.64
CA LEU A 82 -3.95 -7.68 6.28
C LEU A 82 -5.00 -8.25 7.25
N SER A 83 -5.84 -7.40 7.84
CA SER A 83 -6.91 -7.83 8.74
C SER A 83 -7.84 -8.82 8.05
N ASN A 84 -8.01 -10.00 8.65
CA ASN A 84 -8.88 -11.08 8.18
C ASN A 84 -8.58 -11.56 6.74
N SER A 85 -7.33 -11.44 6.25
CA SER A 85 -6.95 -11.92 4.91
C SER A 85 -5.61 -12.67 4.91
N SER A 86 -5.67 -14.01 4.86
CA SER A 86 -4.47 -14.86 4.77
C SER A 86 -3.67 -14.61 3.49
N SER A 87 -4.36 -14.30 2.39
CA SER A 87 -3.74 -14.01 1.08
C SER A 87 -2.93 -12.71 1.12
N ALA A 88 -3.44 -11.67 1.80
CA ALA A 88 -2.70 -10.42 1.97
C ALA A 88 -1.44 -10.62 2.81
N VAL A 89 -1.52 -11.45 3.85
CA VAL A 89 -0.36 -11.80 4.69
C VAL A 89 0.69 -12.55 3.87
N GLN A 90 0.31 -13.58 3.11
CA GLN A 90 1.25 -14.32 2.26
C GLN A 90 1.99 -13.42 1.26
N ALA A 91 1.29 -12.43 0.71
CA ALA A 91 1.89 -11.48 -0.21
C ALA A 91 2.90 -10.55 0.44
N LEU A 92 2.58 -10.04 1.64
CA LEU A 92 3.52 -9.25 2.41
C LEU A 92 4.78 -10.07 2.75
N LEU A 93 4.61 -11.35 3.10
CA LEU A 93 5.73 -12.28 3.32
C LEU A 93 6.55 -12.52 2.05
N SER A 94 5.94 -12.38 0.88
CA SER A 94 6.59 -12.54 -0.43
C SER A 94 7.37 -11.30 -0.85
N VAL A 95 7.11 -10.13 -0.23
CA VAL A 95 7.87 -8.91 -0.49
C VAL A 95 9.25 -9.00 0.14
N GLN A 96 10.28 -8.91 -0.71
CA GLN A 96 11.67 -8.95 -0.29
C GLN A 96 11.96 -7.86 0.76
N ASN A 97 12.52 -8.24 1.90
CA ASN A 97 12.83 -7.37 3.05
C ASN A 97 11.63 -6.68 3.74
N GLY A 98 10.39 -6.94 3.32
CA GLY A 98 9.21 -6.27 3.90
C GLY A 98 9.03 -6.62 5.38
N VAL A 99 9.10 -7.91 5.70
CA VAL A 99 8.98 -8.43 7.07
C VAL A 99 10.12 -7.96 7.96
N SER A 100 11.36 -8.03 7.46
CA SER A 100 12.55 -7.57 8.21
C SER A 100 12.47 -6.08 8.55
N TYR A 101 11.92 -5.26 7.65
CA TYR A 101 11.72 -3.84 7.91
C TYR A 101 10.71 -3.58 9.03
N ILE A 102 9.57 -4.28 9.01
CA ILE A 102 8.51 -4.15 10.03
C ILE A 102 8.97 -4.68 11.40
N ILE A 103 9.84 -5.69 11.45
CA ILE A 103 10.37 -6.22 12.71
C ILE A 103 11.47 -5.31 13.29
N ALA A 104 12.24 -4.62 12.44
CA ALA A 104 13.38 -3.82 12.86
C ALA A 104 13.02 -2.41 13.40
N HIS A 105 11.81 -1.93 13.17
CA HIS A 105 11.32 -0.58 13.54
C HIS A 105 10.00 -0.67 14.29
#